data_AF-A0A5D9CHW9-F1
#
_entry.id   AF-A0A5D9CHW9-F1
#
_cell.length_a   1.000
_cell.length_b   1.000
_cell.length_c   1.000
_cell.angle_alpha   90.00
_cell.angle_beta   90.00
_cell.angle_gamma   90.00
#
_symmetry.space_group_name_H-M   'P 1'
#
loop_
_entity.id
_entity.type
_entity.pdbx_description
1 polymer ?
#
loop_
_entity_poly.entity_id
_entity_poly.type
_entity_poly.pdbx_seq_one_letter_code
_entity_poly.pdbx_strand_id
1 'polypeptide(L)' 'MVNRSVLIISVCAAIAGIAIVATVVLVRDESAAAPQMSEEQRADRENFFGVPKEPRPIEKGQEMRPRW' A
#
# COMPACT_ATOMS: atom_id res chain seq x y z
N MET A 1 -36.10 -13.72 -21.74
CA MET A 1 -35.48 -15.05 -21.58
C MET A 1 -34.06 -14.84 -21.10
N VAL A 2 -33.76 -15.10 -19.83
CA VAL A 2 -32.38 -14.95 -19.33
C VAL A 2 -31.60 -16.18 -19.79
N ASN A 3 -30.60 -15.98 -20.64
CA ASN A 3 -29.78 -17.07 -21.16
C ASN A 3 -28.88 -17.61 -20.05
N ARG A 4 -28.65 -18.92 -20.04
CA ARG A 4 -27.80 -19.60 -19.06
C ARG A 4 -26.39 -19.00 -19.01
N SER A 5 -25.86 -18.57 -20.15
CA SER A 5 -24.58 -17.84 -20.23
C SER A 5 -24.61 -16.50 -19.49
N VAL A 6 -25.72 -15.76 -19.55
CA VAL A 6 -25.88 -14.48 -18.85
C VAL A 6 -25.89 -14.69 -17.34
N LEU A 7 -26.54 -15.75 -16.86
CA LEU A 7 -26.51 -16.13 -15.44
C LEU A 7 -25.10 -16.47 -14.98
N ILE A 8 -24.37 -17.27 -15.76
CA ILE A 8 -22.99 -17.66 -15.43
C ILE A 8 -22.09 -16.42 -15.36
N ILE A 9 -22.14 -15.55 -16.37
CA ILE A 9 -21.34 -14.32 -16.40
C ILE A 9 -21.67 -13.41 -15.21
N SER A 10 -22.96 -13.27 -14.89
CA SER A 10 -23.40 -12.46 -13.74
C SER A 10 -22.85 -13.00 -12.41
N VAL A 11 -22.86 -14.32 -12.23
CA VAL A 11 -22.33 -14.96 -11.01
C VAL A 11 -20.82 -14.78 -10.94
N CYS A 12 -20.09 -14.99 -12.05
CA CYS A 12 -18.65 -14.77 -12.10
C CYS A 12 -18.28 -13.32 -11.78
N ALA A 13 -19.01 -12.36 -12.33
CA ALA A 13 -18.79 -10.93 -12.08
C ALA A 13 -19.01 -10.57 -10.60
N ALA A 14 -20.04 -11.12 -9.97
CA ALA A 14 -20.30 -10.91 -8.55
C ALA A 14 -19.17 -11.46 -7.67
N ILE A 15 -18.72 -12.69 -7.95
CA ILE A 15 -17.60 -13.32 -7.22
C ILE A 15 -16.31 -12.49 -7.38
N ALA A 16 -16.00 -12.07 -8.62
CA ALA A 16 -14.83 -11.24 -8.89
C ALA A 16 -14.90 -9.89 -8.17
N GLY A 17 -16.05 -9.24 -8.16
CA GLY A 17 -16.27 -7.98 -7.44
C GLY A 17 -16.04 -8.11 -5.94
N ILE A 18 -16.59 -9.17 -5.32
CA ILE A 18 -16.39 -9.45 -3.89
C ILE A 18 -14.91 -9.68 -3.57
N ALA A 19 -14.21 -10.48 -4.38
CA ALA A 19 -12.79 -10.75 -4.20
C ALA A 19 -11.94 -9.47 -4.26
N ILE A 20 -12.21 -8.60 -5.26
CA ILE A 20 -11.50 -7.32 -5.40
C ILE A 20 -11.69 -6.45 -4.16
N VAL A 21 -12.93 -6.29 -3.69
CA VAL A 21 -13.22 -5.47 -2.50
C VAL A 21 -12.52 -6.04 -1.26
N ALA A 22 -12.59 -7.36 -1.06
CA ALA A 22 -11.92 -8.02 0.06
C ALA A 22 -10.40 -7.80 0.03
N THR A 23 -9.76 -7.97 -1.13
CA THR A 23 -8.31 -7.71 -1.29
C THR A 23 -7.95 -6.26 -1.01
N VAL A 24 -8.75 -5.29 -1.50
CA VAL A 24 -8.48 -3.87 -1.23
C VAL A 24 -8.60 -3.54 0.26
N VAL A 25 -9.58 -4.11 0.95
CA VAL A 25 -9.75 -3.91 2.40
C VAL A 25 -8.57 -4.51 3.17
N LEU A 26 -8.20 -5.75 2.87
CA LEU A 26 -7.06 -6.43 3.49
C LEU A 26 -5.73 -5.69 3.27
N VAL A 27 -5.44 -5.30 2.02
CA VAL A 27 -4.20 -4.58 1.71
C VAL A 27 -4.17 -3.20 2.36
N ARG A 28 -5.32 -2.50 2.45
CA ARG A 28 -5.39 -1.21 3.14
C ARG A 28 -5.17 -1.33 4.64
N ASP A 29 -5.66 -2.39 5.26
CA ASP A 29 -5.41 -2.69 6.67
C ASP A 29 -3.91 -2.95 6.91
N GLU A 30 -3.31 -3.81 6.09
CA GLU A 30 -1.86 -4.08 6.09
C GLU A 30 -1.00 -2.86 5.74
N SER A 31 -1.52 -1.91 4.97
CA SER A 31 -0.80 -0.66 4.61
C SER A 31 -0.99 0.46 5.64
N ALA A 32 -2.10 0.44 6.40
CA ALA A 32 -2.38 1.37 7.49
C ALA A 32 -1.59 1.00 8.74
N ALA A 33 -1.32 -0.29 8.95
CA ALA A 33 -0.16 -0.70 9.71
C ALA A 33 1.08 -0.28 8.91
N ALA A 34 1.85 0.71 9.38
CA ALA A 34 3.19 0.92 8.82
C ALA A 34 3.89 -0.44 8.75
N PRO A 35 4.60 -0.79 7.65
CA PRO A 35 5.21 -2.11 7.52
C PRO A 35 6.00 -2.36 8.79
N GLN A 36 5.57 -3.35 9.60
CA GLN A 36 6.33 -3.78 10.76
C GLN A 36 7.58 -4.44 10.18
N MET A 37 8.59 -3.62 9.87
CA MET A 37 9.90 -4.09 9.47
C MET A 37 10.35 -5.05 10.56
N SER A 38 10.75 -6.25 10.15
CA SER A 38 11.40 -7.16 11.09
C SER A 38 12.66 -6.49 11.64
N GLU A 39 13.10 -6.90 12.82
CA GLU A 39 14.35 -6.39 13.41
C GLU A 39 15.54 -6.60 12.46
N GLU A 40 15.53 -7.66 11.64
CA GLU A 40 16.54 -7.92 10.61
C GLU A 40 16.52 -6.85 9.51
N GLN A 41 15.35 -6.53 8.98
CA GLN A 41 15.19 -5.47 7.97
C GLN A 41 15.54 -4.09 8.53
N ARG A 42 15.25 -3.88 9.82
CA ARG A 42 15.60 -2.65 10.53
C ARG A 42 17.12 -2.52 10.67
N ALA A 43 17.81 -3.59 11.07
CA ALA A 43 19.25 -3.62 11.19
C ALA A 43 19.95 -3.40 9.84
N ASP A 44 19.47 -4.04 8.77
CA ASP A 44 20.00 -3.83 7.42
C ASP A 44 19.81 -2.39 6.94
N ARG A 45 18.62 -1.81 7.19
CA ARG A 45 18.36 -0.40 6.88
C ARG A 45 19.27 0.54 7.67
N GLU A 46 19.47 0.28 8.95
CA GLU A 46 20.34 1.08 9.81
C GLU A 46 21.82 0.95 9.41
N ASN A 47 22.25 -0.20 8.92
CA ASN A 47 23.59 -0.40 8.38
C ASN A 47 23.82 0.37 7.06
N PHE A 48 22.84 0.33 6.14
CA PHE A 48 22.95 1.00 4.84
C PHE A 48 22.72 2.51 4.90
N PHE A 49 21.67 2.95 5.59
CA PHE A 49 21.24 4.37 5.63
C PHE A 49 21.69 5.10 6.90
N GLY A 50 22.24 4.39 7.89
CA GLY A 50 22.50 4.91 9.22
C GLY A 50 21.25 4.90 10.11
N VAL A 51 21.45 5.19 11.39
CA VAL A 51 20.36 5.36 12.36
C VAL A 51 19.43 6.47 11.88
N PRO A 52 18.09 6.25 11.86
CA PRO A 52 17.15 7.29 11.49
C PRO A 52 17.35 8.50 12.42
N LYS A 53 17.88 9.58 11.87
CA LYS A 53 17.84 10.88 12.54
C LYS A 53 16.46 11.44 12.28
N GLU A 54 15.77 11.89 13.34
CA GLU A 54 14.55 12.66 13.14
C GLU A 54 14.85 13.81 12.17
N PRO A 55 14.12 13.90 11.05
CA PRO A 55 14.29 15.03 10.16
C PRO A 55 13.96 16.28 10.95
N ARG A 56 14.87 17.27 10.94
CA ARG A 56 14.63 18.54 11.62
C ARG A 56 13.33 19.15 11.09
N PRO A 57 12.51 19.79 11.94
CA PRO A 57 11.32 20.48 11.50
C PRO A 57 11.64 21.42 10.34
N ILE A 58 10.94 21.23 9.21
CA ILE A 58 11.14 22.05 8.01
C ILE A 58 10.39 23.36 8.24
N GLU A 59 11.09 24.39 8.75
CA GLU A 59 10.47 25.66 9.20
C GLU A 59 9.75 26.44 8.09
N LYS A 60 10.21 26.31 6.84
CA LYS A 60 9.61 26.93 5.66
C LYS A 60 9.58 25.88 4.58
N GLY A 61 8.37 25.55 4.12
CA GLY A 61 8.08 24.46 3.17
C GLY A 61 9.21 24.24 2.19
N GLN A 62 9.67 22.99 2.14
CA GLN A 62 10.80 22.53 1.36
C GLN A 62 10.74 23.14 -0.06
N GLU A 63 11.55 24.16 -0.33
CA GLU A 63 11.68 24.69 -1.68
C GLU A 63 12.33 23.61 -2.53
N MET A 64 11.51 22.77 -3.14
CA MET A 64 11.92 21.81 -4.16
C MET A 64 12.19 22.53 -5.48
N ARG A 65 12.84 23.69 -5.43
CA ARG A 65 13.33 24.36 -6.63
C ARG A 65 14.71 23.82 -6.95
N PRO A 66 14.88 23.10 -8.06
CA PRO A 66 16.20 22.69 -8.45
C PRO A 66 17.02 23.94 -8.86
N ARG A 67 18.30 23.96 -8.49
CA ARG A 67 19.25 25.05 -8.76
C ARG A 67 20.02 24.86 -10.08
N TRP A 68 19.36 24.31 -11.10
CA TRP A 68 19.93 24.20 -12.45
C TRP A 68 19.35 25.25 -13.38
#